data_AF-A0AAD4XDY2-F1
#
_entry.id   AF-A0AAD4XDY2-F1
#
_cell.length_a   1.000
_cell.length_b   1.000
_cell.length_c   1.000
_cell.angle_alpha   90.00
_cell.angle_beta   90.00
_cell.angle_gamma   90.00
#
_symmetry.space_group_name_H-M   'P 1'
#
loop_
_entity.id
_entity.type
_entity.pdbx_description
1 polymer ?
#
loop_
_entity_poly.entity_id
_entity_poly.type
_entity_poly.pdbx_seq_one_letter_code
_entity_poly.pdbx_strand_id
1 'polypeptide(L)'
;GVTMDSFTRFRASAKDTNLVGDDTSYFGIVKKILELDYEDFTEVIFLYDWVRVEDKTTGSYVDAETNSRFVNFDKFKRSSKEVDEPFIHASQAAQVFYYADETRKHWHLVLESPKRSGLKVNAYEDPYVFAA
;
A
#
# COMPACT_ATOMS: atom_id res chain seq x y z
N GLY A 1 -3.81 2.84 -7.63
CA GLY A 1 -2.82 2.33 -6.65
C GLY A 1 -3.54 1.95 -5.38
N VAL A 2 -2.83 1.27 -4.48
CA VAL A 2 -3.33 0.94 -3.16
C VAL A 2 -2.34 1.41 -2.10
N THR A 3 -2.86 1.86 -0.97
CA THR A 3 -2.09 2.12 0.24
C THR A 3 -2.64 1.31 1.40
N MET A 4 -1.75 0.95 2.32
CA MET A 4 -2.07 0.27 3.57
C MET A 4 -1.30 0.96 4.69
N ASP A 5 -2.01 1.44 5.71
CA ASP A 5 -1.37 1.94 6.92
C ASP A 5 -1.33 0.80 7.95
N SER A 6 -0.15 0.52 8.49
CA SER A 6 0.01 -0.53 9.49
C SER A 6 1.06 -0.18 10.53
N PHE A 7 0.83 -0.62 11.76
CA PHE A 7 1.81 -0.54 12.83
C PHE A 7 2.84 -1.66 12.62
N THR A 8 4.05 -1.27 12.21
CA THR A 8 5.12 -2.21 11.90
C THR A 8 6.23 -2.11 12.94
N ARG A 9 6.76 -3.27 13.37
CA ARG A 9 7.89 -3.33 14.30
C ARG A 9 9.19 -3.54 13.55
N PHE A 10 10.09 -2.59 13.69
CA PHE A 10 11.40 -2.56 13.07
C PHE A 10 12.49 -2.94 14.06
N ARG A 11 13.62 -3.43 13.55
CA ARG A 11 14.87 -3.58 14.29
C ARG A 11 15.97 -2.85 13.53
N ALA A 12 16.88 -2.17 14.23
CA ALA A 12 17.91 -1.39 13.57
C ALA A 12 18.91 -2.28 12.79
N SER A 13 19.05 -3.54 13.19
CA SER A 13 19.86 -4.53 12.48
C SER A 13 19.36 -5.95 12.75
N ALA A 14 19.83 -6.92 11.96
CA ALA A 14 19.50 -8.33 12.19
C ALA A 14 19.94 -8.87 13.57
N LYS A 15 20.94 -8.23 14.19
CA LYS A 15 21.46 -8.58 15.54
C LYS A 15 20.74 -7.84 16.66
N ASP A 16 19.95 -6.83 16.34
CA ASP A 16 19.22 -6.04 17.32
C ASP A 16 17.93 -6.76 17.69
N THR A 17 17.76 -7.02 18.99
CA THR A 17 16.56 -7.63 19.56
C THR A 17 15.52 -6.60 20.00
N ASN A 18 15.89 -5.31 20.01
CA ASN A 18 14.96 -4.24 20.34
C ASN A 18 14.07 -3.95 19.14
N LEU A 19 12.79 -4.26 19.29
CA LEU A 19 11.76 -3.95 18.30
C LEU A 19 11.19 -2.56 18.59
N VAL A 20 11.29 -1.65 17.64
CA VAL A 20 10.69 -0.32 17.68
C VAL A 20 9.47 -0.34 16.76
N GLY A 21 8.30 -0.06 17.32
CA GLY A 21 7.07 0.05 16.53
C GLY A 21 6.92 1.44 15.92
N ASP A 22 6.52 1.52 14.66
CA ASP A 22 6.22 2.76 13.97
C ASP A 22 5.03 2.58 13.02
N ASP A 23 4.23 3.64 12.85
CA ASP A 23 3.11 3.65 11.91
C ASP A 23 3.67 3.84 10.49
N THR A 24 3.51 2.80 9.66
CA THR A 24 4.12 2.73 8.34
C THR A 24 3.08 2.57 7.26
N SER A 25 3.09 3.50 6.31
CA SER A 25 2.29 3.43 5.09
C SER A 25 3.04 2.63 4.01
N TYR A 26 2.36 1.65 3.42
CA TYR A 26 2.83 0.85 2.30
C TYR A 26 2.11 1.24 1.02
N PHE A 27 2.84 1.39 -0.09
CA PHE A 27 2.28 1.80 -1.38
C PHE A 27 2.52 0.75 -2.45
N GLY A 28 1.47 0.41 -3.21
CA GLY A 28 1.50 -0.69 -4.15
C GLY A 28 0.67 -0.46 -5.40
N ILE A 29 1.05 -1.15 -6.46
CA ILE A 29 0.26 -1.22 -7.70
C ILE A 29 -0.54 -2.51 -7.69
N VAL A 30 -1.86 -2.39 -7.71
CA VAL A 30 -2.77 -3.52 -7.88
C VAL A 30 -2.52 -4.18 -9.25
N LYS A 31 -2.23 -5.48 -9.23
CA LYS A 31 -2.03 -6.31 -10.43
C LYS A 31 -3.27 -7.08 -10.81
N LYS A 32 -3.94 -7.66 -9.81
CA LYS A 32 -5.15 -8.43 -10.01
C LYS A 32 -6.10 -8.18 -8.86
N ILE A 33 -7.38 -8.21 -9.18
CA ILE A 33 -8.48 -8.27 -8.22
C ILE A 33 -9.02 -9.69 -8.35
N LEU A 34 -9.02 -10.44 -7.25
CA LEU A 34 -9.52 -11.80 -7.20
C LEU A 34 -10.73 -11.82 -6.27
N GLU A 35 -11.83 -12.36 -6.78
CA GLU A 35 -13.01 -12.68 -5.98
C GLU A 35 -12.96 -14.18 -5.70
N LEU A 36 -12.89 -14.52 -4.42
CA LEU A 36 -12.85 -15.88 -3.92
C LEU A 36 -14.25 -16.26 -3.46
N ASP A 37 -14.87 -17.19 -4.16
CA ASP A 37 -16.17 -17.75 -3.80
C ASP A 37 -15.95 -19.01 -2.95
N TYR A 38 -16.26 -18.92 -1.67
CA TYR A 38 -16.19 -20.03 -0.71
C TYR A 38 -17.54 -20.75 -0.55
N GLU A 39 -18.48 -20.58 -1.47
CA GLU A 39 -19.86 -21.11 -1.44
C GLU A 39 -20.74 -20.44 -0.37
N ASP A 40 -20.25 -20.34 0.87
CA ASP A 40 -20.93 -19.70 2.00
C ASP A 40 -20.80 -18.17 1.98
N PHE A 41 -19.69 -17.66 1.46
CA PHE A 41 -19.39 -16.24 1.37
C PHE A 41 -18.39 -15.96 0.26
N THR A 42 -18.37 -14.72 -0.21
CA THR A 42 -17.42 -14.23 -1.22
C THR A 42 -16.46 -13.23 -0.59
N GLU A 43 -15.17 -13.37 -0.83
CA GLU A 43 -14.18 -12.37 -0.42
C GLU A 43 -13.35 -11.82 -1.57
N VAL A 44 -13.04 -10.53 -1.48
CA VAL A 44 -12.25 -9.84 -2.51
C VAL A 44 -10.85 -9.57 -1.98
N ILE A 45 -9.85 -10.15 -2.65
CA ILE A 45 -8.44 -9.92 -2.37
C ILE A 45 -7.75 -9.22 -3.54
N PHE A 46 -6.80 -8.36 -3.21
CA PHE A 46 -5.96 -7.68 -4.19
C PHE A 46 -4.57 -8.30 -4.20
N LEU A 47 -4.13 -8.72 -5.39
CA LEU A 47 -2.73 -9.02 -5.66
C LEU A 47 -2.05 -7.72 -6.07
N TYR A 48 -0.91 -7.39 -5.46
CA TYR A 48 -0.18 -6.16 -5.75
C TYR A 48 1.33 -6.41 -5.91
N ASP A 49 2.02 -5.41 -6.48
CA ASP A 49 3.45 -5.21 -6.25
C ASP A 49 3.62 -4.08 -5.23
N TRP A 50 4.22 -4.35 -4.06
CA TRP A 50 4.56 -3.33 -3.05
C TRP A 50 5.96 -2.75 -3.24
N VAL A 51 6.11 -1.50 -2.82
CA VAL A 51 7.40 -0.91 -2.48
C VAL A 51 7.53 -0.88 -0.96
N ARG A 52 8.55 -1.56 -0.39
CA ARG A 52 8.80 -1.55 1.07
C ARG A 52 9.54 -0.28 1.45
N VAL A 53 9.02 0.41 2.47
CA VAL A 53 9.68 1.56 3.11
C VAL A 53 10.69 1.06 4.15
N GLU A 54 11.69 0.29 3.73
CA GLU A 54 12.84 -0.05 4.59
C GLU A 54 14.13 0.02 3.78
N ASP A 55 15.03 0.83 4.30
CA ASP A 55 15.95 1.60 3.48
C ASP A 55 17.18 0.83 2.98
N LYS A 56 17.64 1.23 1.79
CA LYS A 56 19.06 1.52 1.48
C LYS A 56 19.24 2.47 0.27
N THR A 57 18.22 3.30 0.00
CA THR A 57 18.11 4.51 -0.85
C THR A 57 16.64 4.68 -1.30
N THR A 58 15.76 4.63 -0.30
CA THR A 58 14.39 5.14 -0.23
C THR A 58 13.52 4.94 -1.46
N GLY A 59 12.87 3.77 -1.56
CA GLY A 59 11.78 3.53 -2.51
C GLY A 59 10.57 4.47 -2.34
N SER A 60 10.58 5.33 -1.32
CA SER A 60 9.66 6.46 -1.16
C SER A 60 10.34 7.59 -0.36
N TYR A 61 9.92 8.84 -0.56
CA TYR A 61 10.29 9.97 0.32
C TYR A 61 9.12 10.93 0.50
N VAL A 62 9.21 11.79 1.50
CA VAL A 62 8.31 12.94 1.69
C VAL A 62 9.09 14.20 1.38
N ASP A 63 8.57 15.01 0.46
CA ASP A 63 9.16 16.29 0.10
C ASP A 63 9.03 17.29 1.25
N ALA A 64 10.13 17.91 1.67
CA ALA A 64 10.14 18.77 2.86
C ALA A 64 9.42 20.12 2.64
N GLU A 65 9.35 20.60 1.40
CA GLU A 65 8.75 21.90 1.08
C GLU A 65 7.24 21.81 0.89
N THR A 66 6.79 20.78 0.17
CA THR A 66 5.38 20.60 -0.19
C THR A 66 4.65 19.56 0.68
N ASN A 67 5.39 18.84 1.53
CA ASN A 67 4.89 17.69 2.31
C ASN A 67 4.25 16.59 1.44
N SER A 68 4.64 16.51 0.16
CA SER A 68 4.12 15.56 -0.81
C SER A 68 4.86 14.23 -0.72
N ARG A 69 4.13 13.11 -0.79
CA ARG A 69 4.73 11.77 -0.76
C ARG A 69 5.06 11.31 -2.17
N PHE A 70 6.26 10.79 -2.36
CA PHE A 70 6.73 10.22 -3.62
C PHE A 70 7.14 8.76 -3.44
N VAL A 71 6.87 7.93 -4.44
CA VAL A 71 7.22 6.50 -4.47
C VAL A 71 7.95 6.15 -5.77
N ASN A 72 8.94 5.26 -5.67
CA ASN A 72 9.74 4.79 -6.78
C ASN A 72 9.37 3.35 -7.15
N PHE A 73 8.76 3.20 -8.33
CA PHE A 73 8.28 1.90 -8.83
C PHE A 73 9.35 1.04 -9.49
N ASP A 74 10.56 1.54 -9.72
CA ASP A 74 11.67 0.66 -10.15
C ASP A 74 12.16 -0.22 -9.00
N LYS A 75 11.85 0.16 -7.76
CA LYS A 75 12.25 -0.55 -6.54
C LYS A 75 11.20 -1.54 -6.04
N PHE A 76 10.29 -2.00 -6.89
CA PHE A 76 9.38 -3.08 -6.51
C PHE A 76 10.17 -4.29 -6.01
N LYS A 77 9.77 -4.80 -4.85
CA LYS A 77 10.32 -6.05 -4.36
C LYS A 77 9.66 -7.16 -5.17
N ARG A 78 10.37 -7.70 -6.17
CA ARG A 78 9.92 -8.91 -6.86
C ARG A 78 9.95 -10.03 -5.81
N SER A 79 8.78 -10.55 -5.47
CA SER A 79 8.56 -11.55 -4.41
C SER A 79 9.31 -12.86 -4.74
N SER A 80 10.58 -12.94 -4.39
CA SER A 80 11.35 -14.18 -4.43
C SER A 80 11.49 -14.83 -3.05
N LYS A 81 10.84 -14.25 -2.03
CA LYS A 81 10.80 -14.76 -0.67
C LYS A 81 9.34 -14.89 -0.26
N GLU A 82 8.97 -16.08 0.18
CA GLU A 82 7.63 -16.44 0.71
C GLU A 82 7.17 -15.54 1.88
N VAL A 83 8.09 -14.74 2.44
CA VAL A 83 7.86 -13.79 3.53
C VAL A 83 7.17 -12.50 3.07
N ASP A 84 7.18 -12.18 1.78
CA ASP A 84 6.45 -11.02 1.26
C ASP A 84 5.04 -11.45 0.84
N GLU A 85 4.08 -11.35 1.77
CA GLU A 85 2.65 -11.59 1.51
C GLU A 85 2.19 -10.68 0.35
N PRO A 86 1.78 -11.22 -0.82
CA PRO A 86 1.44 -10.44 -1.99
C PRO A 86 -0.06 -10.11 -2.08
N PHE A 87 -0.84 -10.55 -1.09
CA PHE A 87 -2.30 -10.37 -1.03
C PHE A 87 -2.69 -9.48 0.14
N ILE A 88 -3.68 -8.60 -0.09
CA ILE A 88 -4.37 -7.86 0.96
C ILE A 88 -5.86 -8.04 0.76
N HIS A 89 -6.57 -7.96 1.88
CA HIS A 89 -8.00 -7.87 1.88
C HIS A 89 -8.47 -6.52 1.34
N ALA A 90 -9.59 -6.49 0.61
CA ALA A 90 -10.13 -5.25 0.09
C ALA A 90 -10.47 -4.24 1.20
N SER A 91 -10.94 -4.71 2.35
CA SER A 91 -11.29 -3.86 3.51
C SER A 91 -10.08 -3.15 4.13
N GLN A 92 -8.87 -3.67 3.93
CA GLN A 92 -7.65 -3.09 4.48
C GLN A 92 -7.00 -2.10 3.49
N ALA A 93 -7.42 -2.14 2.22
CA ALA A 93 -6.85 -1.35 1.15
C ALA A 93 -7.53 0.03 1.01
N ALA A 94 -6.73 1.11 0.99
CA ALA A 94 -7.21 2.43 0.59
C ALA A 94 -6.74 2.78 -0.84
N GLN A 95 -7.63 3.41 -1.63
CA GLN A 95 -7.29 3.81 -3.00
C GLN A 95 -6.36 5.02 -3.01
N VAL A 96 -5.30 4.96 -3.82
CA VAL A 96 -4.44 6.11 -4.14
C VAL A 96 -4.19 6.23 -5.64
N PHE A 97 -3.96 7.44 -6.10
CA PHE A 97 -3.53 7.71 -7.47
C PHE A 97 -2.03 8.03 -7.50
N TYR A 98 -1.40 7.73 -8.62
CA TYR A 98 0.02 7.99 -8.83
C TYR A 98 0.18 8.90 -10.05
N TYR A 99 0.90 9.99 -9.86
CA TYR A 99 1.24 10.92 -10.94
C TYR A 99 2.75 10.82 -11.22
N ALA A 100 3.12 10.49 -12.45
CA ALA A 100 4.53 10.33 -12.80
C ALA A 100 5.26 11.68 -12.73
N ASP A 101 6.40 11.70 -12.04
CA ASP A 101 7.27 12.88 -12.01
C ASP A 101 8.04 12.98 -13.34
N GLU A 102 7.81 14.07 -14.07
CA GLU A 102 8.47 14.34 -15.35
C GLU A 102 9.97 14.61 -15.19
N THR A 103 10.40 15.08 -14.01
CA THR A 103 11.80 15.43 -13.73
C THR A 103 12.61 14.22 -13.27
N ARG A 104 11.97 13.24 -12.63
CA ARG A 104 12.62 12.07 -12.02
C ARG A 104 11.99 10.78 -12.52
N LYS A 105 12.70 10.09 -13.42
CA LYS A 105 12.27 8.81 -13.95
C LYS A 105 11.96 7.80 -12.84
N HIS A 106 10.85 7.07 -12.98
CA HIS A 106 10.34 6.05 -12.05
C HIS A 106 9.76 6.56 -10.72
N TRP A 107 9.86 7.86 -10.45
CA TRP A 107 9.22 8.48 -9.29
C TRP A 107 7.81 8.93 -9.61
N HIS A 108 6.92 8.71 -8.65
CA HIS A 108 5.52 9.06 -8.77
C HIS A 108 5.05 9.76 -7.51
N LEU A 109 4.41 10.90 -7.67
CA LEU A 109 3.67 11.59 -6.62
C LEU A 109 2.46 10.74 -6.23
N VAL A 110 2.28 10.52 -4.93
CA VAL A 110 1.11 9.85 -4.37
C VAL A 110 0.03 10.89 -4.12
N LEU A 111 -1.12 10.66 -4.74
CA LEU A 111 -2.33 11.44 -4.52
C LEU A 111 -3.30 10.58 -3.74
N GLU A 112 -3.55 10.96 -2.50
CA GLU A 112 -4.58 10.31 -1.69
C GLU A 112 -5.95 10.55 -2.31
N SER A 113 -6.73 9.49 -2.46
CA SER A 113 -8.10 9.65 -2.95
C SER A 113 -8.88 10.38 -1.86
N PRO A 114 -9.61 11.46 -2.18
CA PRO A 114 -10.51 12.06 -1.21
C PRO A 114 -11.47 10.98 -0.73
N LYS A 115 -11.54 10.77 0.59
CA LYS A 115 -12.60 9.94 1.19
C LYS A 115 -13.92 10.56 0.73
N ARG A 116 -14.62 9.88 -0.18
CA ARG A 116 -15.91 10.37 -0.70
C ARG A 116 -16.91 10.35 0.44
N SER A 117 -17.11 11.48 1.11
CA SER A 117 -18.08 11.62 2.21
C SER A 117 -19.50 11.97 1.72
N GLY A 118 -19.83 11.64 0.47
CA GLY A 118 -21.11 11.99 -0.16
C GLY A 118 -22.18 10.92 -0.03
N LEU A 119 -23.45 11.29 -0.21
CA LEU A 119 -24.63 10.39 -0.19
C LEU A 119 -24.66 9.33 -1.33
N LYS A 120 -23.62 9.27 -2.16
CA LYS A 120 -23.43 8.30 -3.25
C LYS A 120 -22.06 7.64 -3.13
N VAL A 121 -21.74 7.10 -1.97
CA VAL A 121 -20.65 6.11 -1.84
C VAL A 121 -21.15 4.85 -2.55
N ASN A 122 -20.37 4.32 -3.50
CA ASN A 122 -20.73 3.02 -4.09
C ASN A 122 -20.59 1.93 -3.01
N ALA A 123 -21.37 0.85 -3.09
CA ALA A 123 -21.34 -0.18 -2.04
C ALA A 123 -19.91 -0.72 -1.79
N TYR A 124 -19.06 -0.75 -2.81
CA TYR A 124 -17.68 -1.22 -2.71
C TYR A 124 -16.70 -0.21 -2.07
N GLU A 125 -17.12 1.03 -1.84
CA GLU A 125 -16.38 2.08 -1.13
C GLU A 125 -16.85 2.22 0.34
N ASP A 126 -17.87 1.45 0.76
CA ASP A 126 -18.29 1.37 2.15
C ASP A 126 -17.34 0.43 2.92
N PRO A 127 -16.57 0.92 3.91
CA PRO A 127 -15.64 0.09 4.68
C PRO A 127 -16.33 -1.03 5.48
N TYR A 128 -17.66 -0.99 5.61
CA TYR A 128 -18.46 -2.03 6.26
C TYR A 128 -19.06 -3.06 5.29
N VAL A 129 -18.96 -2.88 3.97
CA VAL A 129 -19.47 -3.86 2.99
C VAL A 129 -18.64 -5.14 2.96
N PHE A 130 -17.40 -5.08 3.43
CA PHE A 130 -16.49 -6.22 3.59
C PHE A 130 -16.25 -6.60 5.07
N ALA A 131 -17.08 -6.09 5.99
CA ALA A 131 -17.01 -6.43 7.41
C ALA A 131 -18.17 -7.37 7.75
N ALA A 132 -17.93 -8.68 7.63
CA ALA A 132 -18.81 -9.72 8.15
C ALA A 132 -18.37 -10.14 9.57
#